data_AF-A0A949X5V2-F1
#
_entry.id   AF-A0A949X5V2-F1
#
_cell.length_a   1.000
_cell.length_b   1.000
_cell.length_c   1.000
_cell.angle_alpha   90.00
_cell.angle_beta   90.00
_cell.angle_gamma   90.00
#
_symmetry.space_group_name_H-M   'P 1'
#
loop_
_entity.id
_entity.type
_entity.pdbx_description
1 polymer ?
#
loop_
_entity_poly.entity_id
_entity_poly.type
_entity_poly.pdbx_seq_one_letter_code
_entity_poly.pdbx_strand_id
1 'polypeptide(L)'
;RRGLAAKLPVMVVRSDEEKLARASRKQEAFGLKLEDLTPGLAQELDLSDSRGLVISAIRPGSAAESSGLRVRDVILEVNRKPINGLDSYDRSLASGARRKIDLLLVRRDQGTLFIPLKHDE
;
A
#
# COMPACT_ATOMS: atom_id res chain seq x y z
N ARG A 1 1.14 -3.01 -52.57
CA ARG A 1 0.79 -3.62 -51.26
C ARG A 1 0.32 -2.48 -50.34
N ARG A 2 -1.00 -2.31 -50.15
CA ARG A 2 -1.61 -1.24 -49.34
C ARG A 2 -1.66 -1.72 -47.88
N GLY A 3 -0.96 -1.03 -46.98
CA GLY A 3 -1.01 -1.32 -45.54
C GLY A 3 -2.29 -0.75 -44.93
N LEU A 4 -3.14 -1.62 -44.39
CA LEU A 4 -4.26 -1.24 -43.53
C LEU A 4 -3.70 -0.75 -42.19
N ALA A 5 -3.79 0.55 -41.92
CA ALA A 5 -3.64 1.08 -40.57
C ALA A 5 -4.96 0.85 -39.82
N ALA A 6 -5.01 -0.17 -38.97
CA ALA A 6 -6.14 -0.41 -38.07
C ALA A 6 -6.17 0.71 -37.02
N LYS A 7 -7.21 1.55 -37.05
CA LYS A 7 -7.53 2.52 -36.00
C LYS A 7 -8.08 1.75 -34.79
N LEU A 8 -7.27 1.52 -33.78
CA LEU A 8 -7.75 1.13 -32.46
C LEU A 8 -8.16 2.42 -31.71
N PRO A 9 -9.41 2.58 -31.29
CA PRO A 9 -9.79 3.70 -30.43
C PRO A 9 -9.19 3.47 -29.05
N VAL A 10 -8.18 4.24 -28.68
CA VAL A 10 -7.70 4.32 -27.30
C VAL A 10 -8.77 5.10 -26.52
N MET A 11 -9.66 4.37 -25.87
CA MET A 11 -10.58 4.93 -24.88
C MET A 11 -9.75 5.24 -23.63
N VAL A 12 -9.28 6.48 -23.51
CA VAL A 12 -8.50 6.92 -22.36
C VAL A 12 -9.43 7.02 -21.15
N VAL A 13 -9.33 6.05 -20.24
CA VAL A 13 -9.93 6.13 -18.90
C VAL A 13 -9.03 7.03 -18.06
N ARG A 14 -9.23 8.35 -18.16
CA ARG A 14 -8.40 9.41 -17.54
C ARG A 14 -8.50 9.50 -16.01
N SER A 15 -9.24 8.61 -15.35
CA SER A 15 -9.60 8.72 -13.93
C SER A 15 -8.73 7.91 -12.97
N ASP A 16 -7.97 6.93 -13.45
CA ASP A 16 -7.21 6.02 -12.60
C ASP A 16 -5.78 6.51 -12.33
N GLU A 17 -5.11 7.10 -13.32
CA GLU A 17 -3.73 7.61 -13.18
C GLU A 17 -3.59 8.72 -12.14
N GLU A 18 -4.54 9.68 -12.09
CA GLU A 18 -4.49 10.75 -11.08
C GLU A 18 -4.71 10.23 -9.65
N LYS A 19 -5.51 9.17 -9.50
CA LYS A 19 -5.76 8.53 -8.20
C LYS A 19 -4.54 7.75 -7.73
N LEU A 20 -3.94 6.95 -8.61
CA LEU A 20 -2.70 6.20 -8.34
C LEU A 20 -1.58 7.18 -7.96
N ALA A 21 -1.36 8.22 -8.75
CA ALA A 21 -0.33 9.23 -8.46
C ALA A 21 -0.55 10.02 -7.16
N ARG A 22 -1.81 10.17 -6.70
CA ARG A 22 -2.11 10.78 -5.39
C ARG A 22 -1.87 9.82 -4.24
N ALA A 23 -2.12 8.53 -4.45
CA ALA A 23 -1.98 7.53 -3.42
C ALA A 23 -0.51 7.10 -3.21
N SER A 24 0.29 7.02 -4.28
CA SER A 24 1.75 6.93 -4.19
C SER A 24 2.35 8.12 -3.41
N ARG A 25 1.85 9.35 -3.68
CA ARG A 25 2.22 10.54 -2.88
C ARG A 25 1.79 10.44 -1.41
N LYS A 26 0.73 9.69 -1.11
CA LYS A 26 0.22 9.52 0.25
C LYS A 26 1.06 8.51 1.04
N GLN A 27 1.58 7.47 0.40
CA GLN A 27 2.58 6.56 0.98
C GLN A 27 3.83 7.33 1.41
N GLU A 28 4.33 8.18 0.51
CA GLU A 28 5.45 9.08 0.79
C GLU A 28 5.13 10.08 1.92
N ALA A 29 3.87 10.53 2.04
CA ALA A 29 3.45 11.43 3.10
C ALA A 29 3.64 10.81 4.50
N PHE A 30 3.25 9.55 4.69
CA PHE A 30 3.45 8.84 5.98
C PHE A 30 4.89 8.40 6.22
N GLY A 31 5.79 8.57 5.23
CA GLY A 31 7.18 8.15 5.31
C GLY A 31 7.38 6.66 5.16
N LEU A 32 6.48 5.99 4.43
CA LEU A 32 6.54 4.55 4.15
C LEU A 32 7.01 4.32 2.72
N LYS A 33 7.90 3.33 2.55
CA LYS A 33 8.10 2.67 1.26
C LYS A 33 7.52 1.27 1.35
N LEU A 34 6.55 0.98 0.48
CA LEU A 34 5.81 -0.27 0.45
C LEU A 34 6.11 -1.02 -0.85
N GLU A 35 6.21 -2.34 -0.74
CA GLU A 35 6.39 -3.24 -1.88
C GLU A 35 5.35 -4.36 -1.79
N ASP A 36 4.89 -4.86 -2.94
CA ASP A 36 3.97 -5.99 -2.96
C ASP A 36 4.63 -7.24 -2.37
N LEU A 37 3.87 -7.97 -1.55
CA LEU A 37 4.35 -9.23 -1.00
C LEU A 37 4.37 -10.30 -2.11
N THR A 38 5.56 -10.62 -2.61
CA THR A 38 5.72 -11.70 -3.59
C THR A 38 5.73 -13.07 -2.90
N PRO A 39 5.42 -14.17 -3.61
CA PRO A 39 5.50 -15.52 -3.02
C PRO A 39 6.89 -15.87 -2.46
N GLY A 40 7.97 -15.43 -3.12
CA GLY A 40 9.33 -15.63 -2.64
C GLY A 40 9.60 -14.89 -1.32
N LEU A 41 9.19 -13.63 -1.24
CA LEU A 41 9.34 -12.85 -0.01
C LEU A 41 8.43 -13.37 1.12
N ALA A 42 7.22 -13.82 0.80
CA ALA A 42 6.33 -14.47 1.76
C ALA A 42 6.99 -15.72 2.37
N GLN A 43 7.67 -16.53 1.56
CA GLN A 43 8.40 -17.71 2.01
C GLN A 43 9.58 -17.34 2.91
N GLU A 44 10.35 -16.29 2.57
CA GLU A 44 11.44 -15.79 3.42
C GLU A 44 10.96 -15.23 4.77
N LEU A 45 9.70 -14.83 4.86
CA LEU A 45 9.06 -14.28 6.04
C LEU A 45 8.19 -15.30 6.80
N ASP A 46 8.26 -16.60 6.43
CA ASP A 46 7.43 -17.68 6.99
C ASP A 46 5.92 -17.37 6.97
N LEU A 47 5.47 -16.74 5.89
CA LEU A 47 4.07 -16.41 5.64
C LEU A 47 3.44 -17.50 4.78
N SER A 48 2.32 -18.05 5.27
CA SER A 48 1.50 -19.02 4.52
C SER A 48 0.73 -18.38 3.36
N ASP A 49 0.76 -17.05 3.27
CA ASP A 49 -0.03 -16.24 2.35
C ASP A 49 0.86 -15.13 1.77
N SER A 50 0.73 -14.91 0.46
CA SER A 50 1.46 -13.87 -0.28
C SER A 50 0.63 -12.62 -0.49
N ARG A 51 -0.42 -12.40 0.32
CA ARG A 51 -1.23 -11.18 0.28
C ARG A 51 -0.71 -10.15 1.27
N GLY A 52 -0.74 -8.89 0.86
CA GLY A 52 -0.36 -7.74 1.68
C GLY A 52 0.76 -6.93 1.07
N LEU A 53 1.30 -6.01 1.87
CA LEU A 53 2.40 -5.13 1.52
C LEU A 53 3.51 -5.23 2.54
N VAL A 54 4.75 -5.39 2.11
CA VAL A 54 5.91 -5.32 2.98
C VAL A 54 6.37 -3.87 3.13
N ILE A 55 6.78 -3.48 4.33
CA ILE A 55 7.46 -2.20 4.55
C ILE A 55 8.96 -2.38 4.24
N SER A 56 9.43 -1.81 3.14
CA SER A 56 10.83 -1.91 2.72
C SER A 56 11.70 -0.78 3.25
N ALA A 57 11.11 0.38 3.58
CA ALA A 57 11.80 1.47 4.26
C ALA A 57 10.84 2.36 5.05
N ILE A 58 11.38 3.00 6.10
CA ILE A 58 10.70 4.01 6.90
C ILE A 58 11.59 5.25 6.96
N ARG A 59 11.00 6.42 6.72
CA ARG A 59 11.69 7.71 6.86
C ARG A 59 11.79 8.08 8.36
N PRO A 60 12.98 8.45 8.87
CA PRO A 60 13.12 8.94 10.24
C PRO A 60 12.27 10.18 10.51
N GLY A 61 11.73 10.30 11.72
CA GLY A 61 10.84 11.39 12.15
C GLY A 61 9.45 11.38 11.51
N SER A 62 9.09 10.32 10.76
CA SER A 62 7.79 10.24 10.09
C SER A 62 6.66 9.78 11.02
N ALA A 63 5.42 9.98 10.59
CA ALA A 63 4.24 9.40 11.22
C ALA A 63 4.33 7.88 11.35
N ALA A 64 4.91 7.19 10.36
CA ALA A 64 5.11 5.74 10.40
C ALA A 64 6.07 5.30 11.51
N GLU A 65 7.22 5.95 11.63
CA GLU A 65 8.19 5.67 12.70
C GLU A 65 7.57 5.96 14.08
N SER A 66 6.91 7.12 14.21
CA SER A 66 6.26 7.54 15.45
C SER A 66 5.11 6.61 15.88
N SER A 67 4.49 5.94 14.92
CA SER A 67 3.45 4.92 15.17
C SER A 67 4.02 3.56 15.55
N GLY A 68 5.35 3.39 15.49
CA GLY A 68 6.04 2.15 15.86
C GLY A 68 6.07 1.09 14.75
N LEU A 69 5.84 1.47 13.49
CA LEU A 69 6.05 0.59 12.33
C LEU A 69 7.54 0.28 12.16
N ARG A 70 7.84 -0.88 11.58
CA ARG A 70 9.21 -1.35 11.36
C ARG A 70 9.39 -1.86 9.93
N VAL A 71 10.63 -1.82 9.46
CA VAL A 71 11.00 -2.50 8.22
C VAL A 71 10.78 -4.01 8.39
N ARG A 72 10.34 -4.69 7.31
CA ARG A 72 9.90 -6.09 7.28
C ARG A 72 8.54 -6.38 7.93
N ASP A 73 7.88 -5.38 8.51
CA ASP A 73 6.46 -5.51 8.83
C ASP A 73 5.66 -5.75 7.56
N VAL A 74 4.62 -6.59 7.66
CA VAL A 74 3.70 -6.85 6.55
C VAL A 74 2.32 -6.32 6.89
N ILE A 75 1.84 -5.36 6.10
CA ILE A 75 0.50 -4.79 6.21
C ILE A 75 -0.49 -5.75 5.54
N LEU A 76 -1.41 -6.30 6.33
CA LEU A 76 -2.44 -7.22 5.89
C LEU A 76 -3.80 -6.52 5.69
N GLU A 77 -4.09 -5.52 6.52
CA GLU A 77 -5.33 -4.76 6.45
C GLU A 77 -5.12 -3.27 6.71
N VAL A 78 -6.00 -2.46 6.13
CA VAL A 78 -6.18 -1.04 6.47
C VAL A 78 -7.64 -0.81 6.81
N ASN A 79 -7.91 -0.25 7.99
CA ASN A 79 -9.27 0.03 8.47
C ASN A 79 -10.21 -1.19 8.39
N ARG A 80 -9.71 -2.38 8.79
CA ARG A 80 -10.43 -3.66 8.73
C ARG A 80 -10.81 -4.12 7.32
N LYS A 81 -10.08 -3.65 6.31
CA LYS A 81 -10.21 -4.09 4.92
C LYS A 81 -8.93 -4.80 4.50
N PRO A 82 -9.02 -6.03 3.97
CA PRO A 82 -7.86 -6.75 3.44
C PRO A 82 -7.17 -5.99 2.33
N ILE A 83 -5.84 -6.01 2.36
CA ILE A 83 -4.97 -5.46 1.33
C ILE A 83 -4.32 -6.61 0.57
N ASN A 84 -4.48 -6.62 -0.74
CA ASN A 84 -3.92 -7.63 -1.64
C ASN A 84 -2.83 -7.05 -2.56
N GLY A 85 -2.36 -5.83 -2.27
CA GLY A 85 -1.35 -5.11 -3.04
C GLY A 85 -1.58 -3.59 -3.04
N LEU A 86 -0.69 -2.87 -3.71
CA LEU A 86 -0.63 -1.41 -3.71
C LEU A 86 -1.96 -0.74 -4.06
N ASP A 87 -2.62 -1.18 -5.14
CA ASP A 87 -3.91 -0.63 -5.58
C ASP A 87 -5.02 -0.70 -4.51
N SER A 88 -5.02 -1.76 -3.71
CA SER A 88 -6.02 -1.95 -2.65
C SER A 88 -5.71 -1.10 -1.42
N TYR A 89 -4.43 -0.92 -1.11
CA TYR A 89 -3.95 -0.03 -0.06
C TYR A 89 -4.32 1.42 -0.36
N ASP A 90 -4.01 1.86 -1.58
CA ASP A 90 -4.28 3.19 -2.08
C ASP A 90 -5.78 3.52 -2.05
N ARG A 91 -6.62 2.59 -2.51
CA ARG A 91 -8.08 2.73 -2.41
C ARG A 91 -8.56 2.79 -0.96
N SER A 92 -7.95 2.01 -0.06
CA SER A 92 -8.30 2.01 1.36
C SER A 92 -7.98 3.35 2.01
N LEU A 93 -6.80 3.92 1.74
CA LEU A 93 -6.41 5.26 2.20
C LEU A 93 -7.26 6.39 1.61
N ALA A 94 -7.66 6.28 0.33
CA ALA A 94 -8.55 7.25 -0.31
C ALA A 94 -9.95 7.22 0.33
N SER A 95 -10.48 6.02 0.60
CA SER A 95 -11.77 5.86 1.28
C SER A 95 -11.74 6.36 2.74
N GLY A 96 -10.57 6.31 3.37
CA GLY A 96 -10.30 6.81 4.71
C GLY A 96 -9.92 8.28 4.77
N ALA A 97 -9.87 9.04 3.67
CA ALA A 97 -9.23 10.36 3.63
C ALA A 97 -9.82 11.44 4.55
N ARG A 98 -11.03 11.23 5.11
CA ARG A 98 -11.61 12.12 6.14
C ARG A 98 -11.22 11.75 7.57
N ARG A 99 -10.55 10.61 7.76
CA ARG A 99 -10.09 10.12 9.06
C ARG A 99 -8.75 10.74 9.38
N LYS A 100 -8.53 11.03 10.66
CA LYS A 100 -7.22 11.46 11.18
C LYS A 100 -6.28 10.30 11.48
N ILE A 101 -6.81 9.08 11.54
CA ILE A 101 -6.08 7.87 11.92
C ILE A 101 -6.57 6.73 11.04
N ASP A 102 -5.63 5.99 10.45
CA ASP A 102 -5.86 4.71 9.79
C ASP A 102 -5.40 3.57 10.71
N LEU A 103 -6.21 2.53 10.85
CA LEU A 103 -5.86 1.36 11.64
C LEU A 103 -5.22 0.29 10.75
N LEU A 104 -3.95 -0.02 10.96
CA LEU A 104 -3.22 -1.04 10.19
C LEU A 104 -3.22 -2.36 10.96
N LEU A 105 -3.59 -3.46 10.30
CA LEU A 105 -3.23 -4.80 10.80
C LEU A 105 -1.88 -5.18 10.20
N VAL A 106 -0.91 -5.40 11.07
CA VAL A 106 0.47 -5.69 10.70
C VAL A 106 0.87 -7.04 11.25
N ARG A 107 1.53 -7.85 10.43
CA ARG A 107 2.27 -9.03 10.88
C ARG A 107 3.72 -8.64 11.15
N ARG A 108 4.17 -8.99 12.35
CA ARG A 108 5.55 -8.81 12.82
C ARG A 108 5.98 -10.11 13.48
N ASP A 109 7.08 -10.67 13.00
CA ASP A 109 7.54 -11.99 13.41
C ASP A 109 6.43 -13.04 13.25
N GLN A 110 6.08 -13.75 14.32
CA GLN A 110 5.04 -14.79 14.33
C GLN A 110 3.65 -14.28 14.73
N GLY A 111 3.50 -12.97 15.03
CA GLY A 111 2.27 -12.39 15.54
C GLY A 111 1.65 -11.34 14.63
N THR A 112 0.38 -11.02 14.89
CA THR A 112 -0.31 -9.87 14.28
C THR A 112 -0.68 -8.85 15.34
N LEU A 113 -0.57 -7.57 14.99
CA LEU A 113 -0.91 -6.46 15.86
C LEU A 113 -1.57 -5.32 15.08
N PHE A 114 -2.42 -4.57 15.77
CA PHE A 114 -3.01 -3.36 15.23
C PHE A 114 -2.14 -2.15 15.56
N ILE A 115 -1.76 -1.39 14.54
CA ILE A 115 -0.97 -0.17 14.67
C ILE A 115 -1.80 1.02 14.15
N PRO A 116 -2.09 2.03 14.99
CA PRO A 116 -2.74 3.25 14.52
C PRO A 116 -1.72 4.13 13.80
N LEU A 117 -1.97 4.46 12.54
CA LEU A 117 -1.19 5.40 11.75
C LEU A 117 -1.91 6.75 11.73
N LYS A 118 -1.29 7.77 12.33
CA LYS A 118 -1.83 9.12 12.36
C LYS A 118 -1.51 9.85 11.04
N HIS A 119 -2.42 10.71 10.61
CA HIS A 119 -2.17 11.67 9.54
C HIS A 119 -1.50 12.88 10.18
N ASP A 120 -0.32 13.26 9.69
CA ASP A 120 0.29 14.54 10.06
C ASP A 120 -0.66 15.66 9.61
N GLU A 121 -0.99 16.57 10.52
CA GLU A 121 -1.84 17.75 10.27
C GLU A 121 -1.16 18.81 9.40
#